data_AF-A0ABD2J1H9-F1
#
_entry.id   AF-A0ABD2J1H9-F1
#
_cell.length_a   1.000
_cell.length_b   1.000
_cell.length_c   1.000
_cell.angle_alpha   90.00
_cell.angle_beta   90.00
_cell.angle_gamma   90.00
#
_symmetry.space_group_name_H-M   'P 1'
#
loop_
_entity.id
_entity.type
_entity.pdbx_description
1 polymer ?
#
loop_
_entity_poly.entity_id
_entity_poly.type
_entity_poly.pdbx_seq_one_letter_code
_entity_poly.pdbx_strand_id
1 'polypeptide(L)'
;MTASEIHCMMTAGFACIAGALFSAYIALGRMKFAERDNEETILECITASSIRTSHFAIAIGANWVTYIALLAFLNSTIGWLGSMVGIAELSFNKILGFLLLPIGLGNGRL
;
A
#
# COMPACT_ATOMS: atom_id res chain seq x y z
N MET A 1 -6.47 26.97 -12.23
CA MET A 1 -6.24 26.22 -10.99
C MET A 1 -5.08 26.85 -10.25
N THR A 2 -5.29 27.26 -9.01
CA THR A 2 -4.24 27.78 -8.14
C THR A 2 -3.38 26.63 -7.60
N ALA A 3 -2.13 26.89 -7.23
CA ALA A 3 -1.21 25.85 -6.77
C ALA A 3 -1.75 25.05 -5.56
N SER A 4 -2.56 25.69 -4.72
CA SER A 4 -3.28 25.07 -3.61
C SER A 4 -4.36 24.08 -4.05
N GLU A 5 -5.05 24.34 -5.15
CA GLU A 5 -6.07 23.43 -5.69
C GLU A 5 -5.43 22.14 -6.25
N ILE A 6 -4.30 22.26 -6.95
CA ILE A 6 -3.55 21.11 -7.47
C ILE A 6 -3.00 20.27 -6.31
N HIS A 7 -2.42 20.91 -5.29
CA HIS A 7 -1.88 20.20 -4.12
C HIS A 7 -2.99 19.48 -3.33
N CYS A 8 -4.15 20.12 -3.12
CA CYS A 8 -5.31 19.48 -2.49
C CYS A 8 -5.83 18.28 -3.29
N MET A 9 -5.85 18.35 -4.62
CA MET A 9 -6.25 17.20 -5.46
C MET A 9 -5.25 16.03 -5.33
N MET A 10 -3.96 16.33 -5.26
CA MET A 10 -2.93 15.30 -5.07
C MET A 10 -3.04 14.64 -3.69
N THR A 11 -3.20 15.42 -2.61
CA THR A 11 -3.33 14.87 -1.25
C THR A 11 -4.64 14.09 -1.07
N ALA A 12 -5.75 14.57 -1.65
CA ALA A 12 -7.02 13.84 -1.68
C ALA A 12 -6.88 12.49 -2.41
N GLY A 13 -6.14 12.44 -3.52
CA GLY A 13 -5.86 11.20 -4.26
C GLY A 13 -5.16 10.15 -3.40
N PHE A 14 -4.12 10.53 -2.66
CA PHE A 14 -3.42 9.61 -1.73
C PHE A 14 -4.33 9.14 -0.58
N ALA A 15 -5.18 10.02 -0.03
CA ALA A 15 -6.12 9.66 1.03
C ALA A 15 -7.21 8.67 0.57
N CYS A 16 -7.71 8.80 -0.66
CA CYS A 16 -8.73 7.90 -1.22
C CYS A 16 -8.22 6.46 -1.40
N ILE A 17 -6.94 6.27 -1.77
CA ILE A 17 -6.36 4.93 -1.93
C ILE A 17 -6.33 4.20 -0.58
N ALA A 18 -5.97 4.91 0.50
CA ALA A 18 -6.00 4.37 1.87
C ALA A 18 -7.44 4.02 2.32
N GLY A 19 -8.42 4.89 2.02
CA GLY A 19 -9.83 4.66 2.32
C GLY A 19 -10.43 3.47 1.55
N ALA A 20 -10.08 3.29 0.28
CA ALA A 20 -10.55 2.17 -0.55
C ALA A 20 -10.00 0.83 -0.05
N LEU A 21 -8.72 0.76 0.34
CA LEU A 21 -8.12 -0.44 0.93
C LEU A 21 -8.77 -0.79 2.28
N PHE A 22 -9.02 0.21 3.13
CA PHE A 22 -9.69 0.01 4.42
C PHE A 22 -11.14 -0.47 4.25
N SER A 23 -11.88 0.12 3.30
CA SER A 23 -13.24 -0.32 2.96
C SER A 23 -13.26 -1.75 2.40
N ALA A 24 -12.32 -2.10 1.51
CA ALA A 24 -12.17 -3.46 1.00
C ALA A 24 -11.84 -4.46 2.12
N TYR A 25 -11.00 -4.07 3.08
CA TYR A 25 -10.67 -4.91 4.23
C TYR A 25 -11.89 -5.17 5.14
N ILE A 26 -12.72 -4.17 5.38
CA ILE A 26 -13.98 -4.33 6.13
C ILE A 26 -15.00 -5.15 5.34
N ALA A 27 -15.09 -4.96 4.02
CA ALA A 27 -16.01 -5.69 3.15
C ALA A 27 -15.65 -7.18 3.03
N LEU A 28 -14.35 -7.52 3.04
CA LEU A 28 -13.90 -8.93 3.13
C LEU A 28 -14.38 -9.59 4.43
N GLY A 29 -14.41 -8.85 5.55
CA GLY A 29 -14.96 -9.32 6.83
C GLY A 29 -16.49 -9.38 6.87
N ARG A 30 -17.18 -8.74 5.92
CA ARG A 30 -18.64 -8.76 5.77
C ARG A 30 -19.00 -9.03 4.32
N MET A 31 -18.79 -10.27 3.86
CA MET A 31 -19.35 -10.76 2.59
C MET A 31 -20.87 -10.63 2.63
N LYS A 32 -21.37 -9.46 2.22
CA LYS A 32 -22.80 -9.16 2.13
C LYS A 32 -23.23 -9.52 0.72
N PHE A 33 -24.01 -10.59 0.62
CA PHE A 33 -24.67 -11.02 -0.61
C PHE A 33 -25.49 -9.84 -1.16
N ALA A 34 -25.14 -9.38 -2.37
CA ALA A 34 -25.81 -8.28 -3.03
C ALA A 34 -27.28 -8.64 -3.34
N GLU A 35 -28.12 -7.60 -3.30
CA GLU A 35 -29.56 -7.65 -3.48
C GLU A 35 -29.99 -8.35 -4.78
N ARG A 36 -31.08 -9.10 -4.70
CA ARG A 36 -31.67 -9.90 -5.77
C ARG A 36 -32.38 -8.97 -6.77
N ASP A 37 -31.79 -8.76 -7.92
CA ASP A 37 -32.50 -8.35 -9.13
C ASP A 37 -32.08 -9.33 -10.22
N ASN A 38 -33.05 -10.09 -10.74
CA ASN A 38 -32.94 -11.30 -11.56
C ASN A 38 -32.85 -12.61 -10.78
N GLU A 39 -33.58 -13.59 -11.27
CA GLU A 39 -33.72 -14.95 -10.77
C GLU A 39 -32.43 -15.77 -11.00
N GLU A 40 -31.28 -15.25 -10.57
CA GLU A 40 -30.01 -15.97 -10.59
C GLU A 40 -29.88 -16.86 -9.34
N THR A 41 -29.26 -18.03 -9.53
CA THR A 41 -29.06 -18.98 -8.44
C THR A 41 -28.10 -18.38 -7.42
N ILE A 42 -28.31 -18.63 -6.12
CA ILE A 42 -27.43 -18.15 -5.04
C ILE A 42 -25.94 -18.46 -5.33
N LEU A 43 -25.68 -19.58 -6.02
CA LEU A 43 -24.36 -20.02 -6.46
C LEU A 43 -23.71 -19.07 -7.50
N GLU A 44 -24.48 -18.48 -8.41
CA GLU A 44 -23.98 -17.55 -9.44
C GLU A 44 -23.55 -16.22 -8.82
N CYS A 45 -24.35 -15.69 -7.89
CA CYS A 45 -23.99 -14.48 -7.12
C CYS A 45 -22.69 -14.66 -6.32
N ILE A 46 -22.48 -15.85 -5.73
CA ILE A 46 -21.25 -16.21 -5.02
C ILE A 46 -20.08 -16.27 -6.00
N THR A 47 -20.27 -16.94 -7.13
CA THR A 47 -19.22 -17.16 -8.14
C THR A 47 -18.76 -15.84 -8.76
N ALA A 48 -19.70 -14.97 -9.14
CA ALA A 48 -19.40 -13.67 -9.72
C ALA A 48 -18.64 -12.73 -8.76
N SER A 49 -18.94 -12.79 -7.46
CA SER A 49 -18.23 -12.02 -6.43
C SER A 49 -16.81 -12.56 -6.18
N SER A 50 -16.65 -13.88 -6.15
CA SER A 50 -15.35 -14.53 -5.95
C SER A 50 -14.37 -14.21 -7.09
N ILE A 51 -14.87 -14.21 -8.34
CA ILE A 51 -14.08 -13.79 -9.50
C ILE A 51 -13.63 -12.33 -9.36
N ARG A 52 -14.53 -11.40 -8.99
CA ARG A 52 -14.17 -9.99 -8.79
C ARG A 52 -13.13 -9.78 -7.67
N THR A 53 -13.26 -10.49 -6.55
CA THR A 53 -12.30 -10.42 -5.45
C THR A 53 -10.92 -11.00 -5.81
N SER A 54 -10.87 -12.02 -6.66
CA SER A 54 -9.61 -12.64 -7.09
C SER A 54 -8.67 -11.66 -7.80
N HIS A 55 -9.22 -10.79 -8.66
CA HIS A 55 -8.44 -9.76 -9.35
C HIS A 55 -7.83 -8.74 -8.40
N PHE A 56 -8.56 -8.36 -7.33
CA PHE A 56 -8.06 -7.45 -6.31
C PHE A 56 -6.94 -8.10 -5.47
N ALA A 57 -7.09 -9.36 -5.10
CA ALA A 57 -6.06 -10.10 -4.35
C ALA A 57 -4.74 -10.20 -5.14
N ILE A 58 -4.82 -10.49 -6.44
CA ILE A 58 -3.65 -10.54 -7.33
C ILE A 58 -3.00 -9.15 -7.45
N ALA A 59 -3.79 -8.08 -7.55
CA ALA A 59 -3.26 -6.72 -7.62
C ALA A 59 -2.48 -6.31 -6.35
N ILE A 60 -2.99 -6.66 -5.16
CA ILE A 60 -2.26 -6.41 -3.89
C ILE A 60 -0.99 -7.25 -3.81
N GLY A 61 -1.06 -8.54 -4.16
CA GLY A 61 0.10 -9.42 -4.17
C GLY A 61 1.20 -8.93 -5.11
N ALA A 62 0.82 -8.49 -6.32
CA ALA A 62 1.75 -7.92 -7.30
C ALA A 62 2.41 -6.63 -6.79
N ASN A 63 1.66 -5.78 -6.09
CA ASN A 63 2.21 -4.58 -5.46
C ASN A 63 3.24 -4.91 -4.38
N TRP A 64 3.00 -5.93 -3.54
CA TRP A 64 3.97 -6.35 -2.52
C TRP A 64 5.29 -6.83 -3.13
N VAL A 65 5.23 -7.65 -4.18
CA VAL A 65 6.42 -8.11 -4.89
C VAL A 65 7.19 -6.93 -5.48
N THR A 66 6.47 -5.95 -6.06
CA THR A 66 7.06 -4.71 -6.58
C THR A 66 7.79 -3.93 -5.50
N TYR A 67 7.20 -3.78 -4.30
CA TYR A 67 7.85 -3.07 -3.21
C TYR A 67 9.09 -3.78 -2.68
N ILE A 68 9.06 -5.10 -2.55
CA ILE A 68 10.25 -5.87 -2.09
C ILE A 68 11.37 -5.78 -3.14
N ALA A 69 11.03 -5.89 -4.43
CA ALA A 69 12.00 -5.74 -5.52
C ALA A 69 12.62 -4.34 -5.55
N LEU A 70 11.79 -3.29 -5.39
CA LEU A 70 12.25 -1.91 -5.30
C LEU A 70 13.15 -1.69 -4.07
N LEU A 71 12.78 -2.23 -2.91
CA LEU A 71 13.57 -2.16 -1.68
C LEU A 71 14.92 -2.85 -1.83
N ALA A 72 14.97 -4.03 -2.45
CA ALA A 72 16.21 -4.73 -2.75
C ALA A 72 17.10 -3.92 -3.69
N PHE A 73 16.53 -3.37 -4.76
CA PHE A 73 17.24 -2.51 -5.70
C PHE A 73 17.81 -1.23 -5.04
N LEU A 74 17.02 -0.57 -4.19
CA LEU A 74 17.45 0.60 -3.42
C LEU A 74 18.56 0.25 -2.43
N ASN A 75 18.44 -0.87 -1.71
CA ASN A 75 19.48 -1.35 -0.81
C ASN A 75 20.79 -1.65 -1.54
N SER A 76 20.73 -2.25 -2.74
CA SER A 76 21.93 -2.49 -3.56
C SER A 76 22.55 -1.19 -4.09
N THR A 77 21.73 -0.24 -4.55
CA THR A 77 22.20 1.06 -5.05
C THR A 77 22.84 1.89 -3.93
N ILE A 78 22.20 1.94 -2.77
CA ILE A 78 22.71 2.65 -1.59
C ILE A 78 23.93 1.93 -0.99
N GLY A 79 23.97 0.60 -1.02
CA GLY A 79 25.14 -0.17 -0.61
C GLY A 79 26.36 0.12 -1.48
N TRP A 80 26.17 0.23 -2.80
CA TRP A 80 27.22 0.64 -3.74
C TRP A 80 27.70 2.08 -3.48
N LEU A 81 26.78 3.03 -3.28
CA LEU A 81 27.13 4.42 -2.92
C LEU A 81 27.80 4.51 -1.55
N GLY A 82 27.33 3.74 -0.56
CA GLY A 82 27.89 3.68 0.79
C GLY A 82 29.32 3.15 0.80
N SER A 83 29.61 2.19 -0.08
CA SER A 83 30.98 1.71 -0.32
C SER A 83 31.91 2.78 -0.91
N MET A 84 31.40 3.78 -1.63
CA MET A 84 32.20 4.92 -2.13
C MET A 84 32.44 6.00 -1.07
N VAL A 85 31.51 6.16 -0.12
CA VAL A 85 31.60 7.17 0.96
C VAL A 85 32.33 6.62 2.20
N GLY A 86 32.73 5.34 2.19
CA GLY A 86 33.51 4.71 3.25
C GLY A 86 32.70 4.31 4.50
N ILE A 87 31.37 4.25 4.38
CA ILE A 87 30.47 3.86 5.48
C ILE A 87 30.04 2.41 5.24
N ALA A 88 30.56 1.49 6.05
CA ALA A 88 30.24 0.06 5.95
C ALA A 88 28.77 -0.22 6.29
N GLU A 89 28.08 -0.99 5.43
CA GLU A 89 26.67 -1.42 5.58
C GLU A 89 25.61 -0.31 5.66
N LEU A 90 25.64 0.63 4.70
CA LEU A 90 24.53 1.55 4.50
C LEU A 90 23.35 0.82 3.83
N SER A 91 22.21 0.72 4.52
CA SER A 91 20.96 0.20 3.96
C SER A 91 19.85 1.25 4.08
N PHE A 92 18.87 1.18 3.18
CA PHE A 92 17.73 2.11 3.16
C PHE A 92 17.00 2.14 4.51
N ASN A 93 16.88 0.99 5.17
CA ASN A 93 16.25 0.85 6.49
C ASN A 93 16.96 1.65 7.59
N LYS A 94 18.30 1.68 7.60
CA LYS A 94 19.06 2.47 8.59
C LYS A 94 18.91 3.97 8.36
N ILE A 95 18.90 4.41 7.10
CA ILE A 95 18.70 5.81 6.74
C ILE A 95 17.30 6.26 7.15
N LEU A 96 16.28 5.46 6.86
CA LEU A 96 14.90 5.75 7.27
C LEU A 96 14.74 5.76 8.79
N GLY A 97 15.40 4.83 9.50
CA GLY A 97 15.41 4.80 10.96
C GLY A 97 16.03 6.05 11.58
N PHE A 98 17.12 6.58 11.00
CA PHE A 98 17.72 7.84 11.44
C PHE A 98 16.85 9.06 11.11
N LEU A 99 16.23 9.07 9.91
CA LEU A 99 15.35 10.16 9.47
C LEU A 99 14.04 10.22 10.27
N LEU A 100 13.49 9.07 10.66
CA LEU A 100 12.23 8.95 11.40
C LEU A 100 12.44 8.92 12.93
N LEU A 101 13.68 8.91 13.42
CA LEU A 101 14.00 9.07 14.83
C LEU A 101 13.35 10.30 15.51
N PRO A 102 13.37 11.53 14.92
CA PRO A 102 12.75 12.70 15.55
C PRO A 102 11.23 12.58 15.74
N ILE A 103 10.52 11.90 14.82
CA ILE A 103 9.08 11.66 14.98
C ILE A 103 8.77 10.50 15.94
N GLY A 104 9.70 9.54 16.10
CA GLY A 104 9.59 8.48 17.10
C GLY A 104 9.78 9.01 18.52
N LEU A 105 10.75 9.91 18.71
CA LEU A 105 11.01 10.58 19.98
C LEU A 105 9.88 11.54 20.38
N GLY A 106 9.27 12.25 19.42
CA GLY A 106 8.13 13.13 19.68
C GLY A 106 6.88 12.42 20.21
N ASN A 107 6.77 11.10 20.03
CA ASN A 107 5.63 10.28 20.51
C ASN A 107 5.88 9.62 21.88
N GLY A 108 6.96 9.97 22.60
CA GLY A 108 7.15 9.60 24.00
C GLY A 108 7.32 8.11 24.29
N ARG A 109 7.83 7.31 23.34
CA ARG A 109 8.00 5.86 23.51
C ARG A 109 9.47 5.47 23.68
N LEU A 110 9.88 5.38 24.95
CA LEU A 110 10.83 4.38 25.50
C LEU A 110 10.23 3.85 26.81
#